data_AF-A0A7U6KP41-F1
#
_entry.id   AF-A0A7U6KP41-F1
#
_cell.length_a   1.000
_cell.length_b   1.000
_cell.length_c   1.000
_cell.angle_alpha   90.00
_cell.angle_beta   90.00
_cell.angle_gamma   90.00
#
_symmetry.space_group_name_H-M   'P 1'
#
loop_
_entity.id
_entity.type
_entity.pdbx_description
1 polymer ?
#
loop_
_entity_poly.entity_id
_entity_poly.type
_entity_poly.pdbx_seq_one_letter_code
_entity_poly.pdbx_strand_id
1 'polypeptide(L)'
;MLLDNVGEQQANALTRRFLDYIPAAYQERFDARTAVEDTKRLAGLTAENPMIWHLYHSTGDARNQLHLKLYGREQPVILSKVLPILENFGVSVISAQTYEFDLPEQPIWMQSTS
;
A
#
# COMPACT_ATOMS: atom_id res chain seq x y z
N MET A 1 2.24 18.60 18.63
CA MET A 1 1.01 18.37 19.40
C MET A 1 -0.28 18.81 18.72
N LEU A 2 -0.40 19.99 18.11
CA LEU A 2 -1.62 20.34 17.34
C LEU A 2 -1.60 19.82 15.89
N LEU A 3 -0.46 19.88 15.21
CA LEU A 3 -0.27 19.34 13.85
C LEU A 3 -0.48 17.81 13.81
N ASP A 4 0.02 17.10 14.82
CA ASP A 4 -0.13 15.64 14.92
C ASP A 4 -1.60 15.23 15.06
N ASN A 5 -2.38 15.98 15.83
CA ASN A 5 -3.81 15.72 16.04
C ASN A 5 -4.66 16.01 14.79
N VAL A 6 -4.33 17.06 14.04
CA VAL A 6 -5.01 17.36 12.77
C VAL A 6 -4.70 16.28 11.73
N GLY A 7 -3.44 15.83 11.67
CA GLY A 7 -3.02 14.70 10.83
C GLY A 7 -3.74 13.40 11.19
N GLU A 8 -3.85 13.07 12.48
CA GLU A 8 -4.57 11.87 12.95
C GLU A 8 -6.07 11.93 12.65
N GLN A 9 -6.72 13.09 12.81
CA GLN A 9 -8.14 13.23 12.49
C GLN A 9 -8.41 13.14 10.98
N GLN A 10 -7.57 13.76 10.15
CA GLN A 10 -7.64 13.60 8.70
C GLN A 10 -7.37 12.15 8.28
N ALA A 11 -6.35 11.50 8.85
CA ALA A 11 -6.04 10.11 8.58
C ALA A 11 -7.20 9.17 8.98
N ASN A 12 -7.87 9.42 10.10
CA ASN A 12 -9.02 8.64 10.54
C ASN A 12 -10.27 8.84 9.66
N ALA A 13 -10.58 10.08 9.28
CA ALA A 13 -11.69 10.37 8.37
C ALA A 13 -11.43 9.77 6.98
N LEU A 14 -10.21 9.88 6.49
CA LEU A 14 -9.78 9.26 5.24
C LEU A 14 -9.84 7.74 5.34
N THR A 15 -9.40 7.17 6.47
CA THR A 15 -9.45 5.71 6.71
C THR A 15 -10.87 5.17 6.60
N ARG A 16 -11.85 5.88 7.15
CA ARG A 16 -13.26 5.50 7.03
C ARG A 16 -13.76 5.58 5.59
N ARG A 17 -13.44 6.66 4.86
CA ARG A 17 -13.78 6.80 3.43
C ARG A 17 -13.22 5.65 2.62
N PHE A 18 -11.99 5.26 2.88
CA PHE A 18 -11.28 4.24 2.12
C PHE A 18 -11.92 2.85 2.21
N LEU A 19 -12.49 2.49 3.37
CA LEU A 19 -13.18 1.21 3.54
C LEU A 19 -14.31 1.02 2.51
N ASP A 20 -14.97 2.10 2.10
CA ASP A 20 -16.05 2.08 1.11
C ASP A 20 -15.53 1.87 -0.33
N TYR A 21 -14.24 2.05 -0.57
CA TYR A 21 -13.60 1.96 -1.90
C TYR A 21 -12.60 0.80 -2.02
N ILE A 22 -12.60 -0.15 -1.09
CA ILE A 22 -11.72 -1.32 -1.16
C ILE A 22 -12.20 -2.28 -2.26
N PRO A 23 -11.38 -2.62 -3.27
CA PRO A 23 -11.76 -3.54 -4.33
C PRO A 23 -12.09 -4.94 -3.81
N ALA A 24 -13.05 -5.63 -4.42
CA ALA A 24 -13.40 -7.00 -4.05
C ALA A 24 -12.18 -7.95 -4.12
N ALA A 25 -11.35 -7.84 -5.17
CA ALA A 25 -10.12 -8.62 -5.32
C ALA A 25 -9.10 -8.39 -4.19
N TYR A 26 -9.12 -7.21 -3.54
CA TYR A 26 -8.30 -6.95 -2.37
C TYR A 26 -8.87 -7.69 -1.15
N GLN A 27 -10.19 -7.60 -0.94
CA GLN A 27 -10.89 -8.22 0.20
C GLN A 27 -10.78 -9.75 0.19
N GLU A 28 -10.68 -10.36 -0.99
CA GLU A 28 -10.43 -11.79 -1.16
C GLU A 28 -9.03 -12.23 -0.70
N ARG A 29 -8.05 -11.31 -0.71
CA ARG A 29 -6.63 -11.63 -0.46
C ARG A 29 -6.14 -11.20 0.92
N PHE A 30 -6.71 -10.15 1.51
CA PHE A 30 -6.23 -9.56 2.75
C PHE A 30 -7.31 -9.51 3.83
N ASP A 31 -6.91 -9.80 5.07
CA ASP A 31 -7.82 -9.71 6.22
C ASP A 31 -8.13 -8.25 6.61
N ALA A 32 -9.19 -8.06 7.41
CA ALA A 32 -9.62 -6.73 7.85
C ALA A 32 -8.52 -5.98 8.63
N ARG A 33 -7.65 -6.70 9.35
CA ARG A 33 -6.55 -6.09 10.10
C ARG A 33 -5.51 -5.51 9.13
N THR A 34 -5.15 -6.25 8.09
CA THR A 34 -4.25 -5.80 7.02
C THR A 34 -4.87 -4.63 6.26
N ALA A 35 -6.18 -4.69 5.98
CA ALA A 35 -6.92 -3.59 5.35
C ALA A 35 -6.82 -2.28 6.15
N VAL A 36 -6.96 -2.33 7.48
CA VAL A 36 -6.82 -1.15 8.35
C VAL A 36 -5.41 -0.57 8.27
N GLU A 37 -4.37 -1.41 8.34
CA GLU A 37 -2.99 -0.94 8.29
C GLU A 37 -2.60 -0.38 6.92
N ASP A 38 -3.03 -1.03 5.84
CA ASP A 38 -2.81 -0.54 4.47
C ASP A 38 -3.52 0.81 4.26
N THR A 39 -4.72 0.96 4.81
CA THR A 39 -5.48 2.21 4.72
C THR A 39 -4.80 3.35 5.48
N LYS A 40 -4.24 3.09 6.67
CA LYS A 40 -3.44 4.09 7.40
C LYS A 40 -2.23 4.54 6.58
N ARG A 41 -1.57 3.62 5.87
CA ARG A 41 -0.43 3.96 5.00
C ARG A 41 -0.87 4.82 3.82
N LEU A 42 -1.96 4.44 3.15
CA LEU A 42 -2.52 5.24 2.06
C LEU A 42 -2.93 6.64 2.53
N ALA A 43 -3.46 6.77 3.75
CA ALA A 43 -3.81 8.05 4.35
C ALA A 43 -2.61 8.92 4.74
N GLY A 44 -1.42 8.31 4.90
CA GLY A 44 -0.17 9.03 5.12
C GLY A 44 0.49 9.57 3.85
N LEU A 45 -0.07 9.31 2.67
CA LEU A 45 0.47 9.82 1.40
C LEU A 45 0.17 11.31 1.26
N THR A 46 1.20 12.11 0.98
CA THR A 46 1.08 13.56 0.74
C THR A 46 1.66 13.92 -0.63
N ALA A 47 1.59 15.20 -1.02
CA ALA A 47 2.24 15.64 -2.26
C ALA A 47 3.78 15.58 -2.13
N GLU A 48 4.30 15.83 -0.93
CA GLU A 48 5.72 15.77 -0.58
C GLU A 48 6.21 14.33 -0.40
N ASN A 49 5.32 13.42 0.00
CA ASN A 49 5.58 11.99 0.13
C ASN A 49 4.54 11.17 -0.67
N PRO A 50 4.64 11.15 -2.01
CA PRO A 50 3.61 10.58 -2.88
C PRO A 50 3.68 9.05 -2.97
N MET A 51 4.68 8.41 -2.36
CA MET A 51 4.90 6.97 -2.42
C MET A 51 5.45 6.41 -1.11
N ILE A 52 4.91 5.27 -0.67
CA ILE A 52 5.38 4.54 0.51
C ILE A 52 5.78 3.13 0.10
N TRP A 53 6.94 2.68 0.59
CA TRP A 53 7.43 1.31 0.44
C TRP A 53 7.27 0.59 1.77
N HIS A 54 6.69 -0.61 1.74
CA HIS A 54 6.51 -1.44 2.92
C HIS A 54 6.99 -2.86 2.64
N LEU A 55 8.20 -3.16 3.11
CA LEU A 55 8.77 -4.50 3.10
C LEU A 55 8.51 -5.17 4.44
N TYR A 56 8.00 -6.40 4.43
CA TYR A 56 7.68 -7.15 5.65
C TYR A 56 7.85 -8.66 5.47
N HIS A 57 7.97 -9.35 6.60
CA HIS A 57 7.79 -10.80 6.70
C HIS A 57 6.42 -11.07 7.30
N SER A 58 5.70 -12.04 6.74
CA SER A 58 4.50 -12.59 7.35
C SER A 58 4.86 -13.69 8.35
N THR A 59 3.92 -13.97 9.26
CA THR A 59 4.08 -15.07 10.21
C THR A 59 4.01 -16.39 9.46
N GLY A 60 5.05 -17.21 9.59
CA GLY A 60 5.15 -18.51 8.90
C GLY A 60 5.94 -18.48 7.59
N ASP A 61 6.41 -17.30 7.16
CA ASP A 61 7.27 -17.18 5.99
C ASP A 61 8.61 -17.90 6.17
N ALA A 62 9.15 -18.42 5.07
CA ALA A 62 10.53 -18.86 5.03
C ALA A 62 11.49 -17.69 5.28
N ARG A 63 12.69 -18.00 5.80
CA ARG A 63 13.71 -16.97 6.13
C ARG A 63 14.11 -16.07 4.95
N ASN A 64 13.95 -16.57 3.72
CA ASN A 64 14.29 -15.89 2.47
C ASN A 64 13.05 -15.37 1.71
N GLN A 65 11.87 -15.37 2.33
CA GLN A 65 10.66 -14.84 1.74
C GLN A 65 10.37 -13.45 2.30
N LEU A 66 10.06 -12.52 1.39
CA LEU A 66 9.79 -11.12 1.67
C LEU A 66 8.55 -10.69 0.89
N HIS A 67 7.72 -9.90 1.53
CA HIS A 67 6.58 -9.27 0.88
C HIS A 67 6.85 -7.77 0.76
N LEU A 68 6.62 -7.22 -0.44
CA LEU A 68 6.67 -5.78 -0.67
C LEU A 68 5.26 -5.29 -1.00
N LYS A 69 4.86 -4.21 -0.32
CA LYS A 69 3.73 -3.38 -0.73
C LYS A 69 4.21 -1.99 -1.08
N LEU A 70 3.75 -1.48 -2.22
CA LEU A 70 3.94 -0.11 -2.65
C LEU A 70 2.59 0.59 -2.60
N TYR A 71 2.57 1.79 -2.05
CA TYR A 71 1.38 2.65 -2.02
C TYR A 71 1.75 3.93 -2.73
N GLY A 72 0.85 4.47 -3.55
CA GLY A 72 1.11 5.75 -4.18
C GLY A 72 -0.14 6.51 -4.58
N ARG A 73 0.06 7.80 -4.83
CA ARG A 73 -0.93 8.72 -5.41
C ARG A 73 -0.76 8.79 -6.92
N GLU A 74 -1.78 9.33 -7.59
CA GLU A 74 -1.77 9.64 -9.02
C GLU A 74 -1.67 8.39 -9.88
N GLN A 75 -0.57 8.19 -10.60
CA GLN A 75 -0.41 7.05 -11.51
C GLN A 75 0.35 5.92 -10.82
N PRO A 76 -0.09 4.66 -11.00
CA PRO A 76 0.67 3.50 -10.58
C PRO A 76 2.12 3.59 -11.04
N VAL A 77 3.07 3.51 -10.09
CA VAL A 77 4.45 3.23 -10.47
C VAL A 77 4.44 1.85 -11.11
N ILE A 78 4.77 1.82 -12.40
CA ILE A 78 4.77 0.59 -13.17
C ILE A 78 5.79 -0.35 -12.54
N LEU A 79 5.40 -1.60 -12.28
CA LEU A 79 6.24 -2.69 -11.76
C LEU A 79 7.62 -2.74 -12.44
N SER A 80 7.67 -2.44 -13.73
CA SER A 80 8.90 -2.39 -14.54
C SER A 80 9.97 -1.44 -14.00
N LYS A 81 9.62 -0.42 -13.20
CA LYS A 81 10.59 0.48 -12.57
C LYS A 81 11.16 -0.07 -11.26
N VAL A 82 10.42 -0.93 -10.57
CA VAL A 82 10.78 -1.45 -9.25
C VAL A 82 11.44 -2.83 -9.33
N LEU A 83 11.03 -3.66 -10.29
CA LEU A 83 11.61 -4.99 -10.51
C LEU A 83 13.13 -4.96 -10.65
N PRO A 84 13.75 -4.07 -11.47
CA PRO A 84 15.21 -4.04 -11.60
C PRO A 84 15.92 -3.71 -10.28
N ILE A 85 15.29 -2.90 -9.42
CA ILE A 85 15.85 -2.56 -8.11
C ILE A 85 15.83 -3.79 -7.21
N LEU A 86 14.71 -4.53 -7.17
CA LEU A 86 14.57 -5.74 -6.38
C LEU A 86 15.53 -6.85 -6.85
N GLU A 87 15.65 -7.03 -8.15
CA GLU A 87 16.58 -8.00 -8.75
C GLU A 87 18.04 -7.68 -8.39
N ASN A 88 18.43 -6.39 -8.39
CA ASN A 88 19.76 -5.96 -7.95
C ASN A 88 20.05 -6.30 -6.47
N PHE A 89 19.02 -6.46 -5.64
CA PHE A 89 19.14 -6.91 -4.25
C PHE A 89 19.05 -8.44 -4.09
N GLY A 90 19.07 -9.20 -5.19
CA GLY A 90 18.95 -10.65 -5.16
C GLY A 90 17.53 -11.14 -4.84
N VAL A 91 16.53 -10.27 -4.96
CA VAL A 91 15.12 -10.60 -4.75
C VAL A 91 14.50 -10.98 -6.10
N SER A 92 13.90 -12.16 -6.17
CA SER A 92 13.08 -12.58 -7.30
C SER A 92 11.60 -12.40 -6.97
N VAL A 93 10.87 -11.67 -7.82
CA VAL A 93 9.43 -11.49 -7.65
C VAL A 93 8.69 -12.66 -8.27
N ILE A 94 7.88 -13.36 -7.48
CA ILE A 94 7.11 -14.53 -7.90
C ILE A 94 5.77 -14.08 -8.47
N SER A 95 5.14 -13.11 -7.81
CA SER A 95 3.86 -12.54 -8.26
C SER A 95 3.74 -11.08 -7.89
N ALA A 96 2.95 -10.34 -8.65
CA ALA A 96 2.57 -8.98 -8.33
C ALA A 96 1.11 -8.73 -8.69
N GLN A 97 0.41 -7.99 -7.83
CA GLN A 97 -0.98 -7.59 -8.06
C GLN A 97 -1.16 -6.12 -7.68
N THR A 98 -1.82 -5.37 -8.57
CA THR A 98 -2.18 -3.97 -8.36
C THR A 98 -3.65 -3.90 -7.96
N TYR A 99 -3.94 -3.03 -6.98
CA TYR A 99 -5.26 -2.70 -6.48
C TYR A 99 -5.41 -1.19 -6.57
N GLU A 100 -6.41 -0.75 -7.31
CA GLU A 100 -6.77 0.67 -7.46
C GLU A 100 -7.98 0.95 -6.58
N PHE A 101 -7.91 2.00 -5.77
CA PHE A 101 -9.01 2.39 -4.91
C PHE A 101 -9.69 3.60 -5.56
N ASP A 102 -10.95 3.44 -5.95
CA ASP A 102 -11.72 4.42 -6.74
C ASP A 102 -12.21 5.62 -5.89
N LEU A 103 -11.28 6.37 -5.31
CA LEU A 103 -11.60 7.59 -4.57
C LEU A 103 -11.92 8.73 -5.55
N PRO A 104 -13.11 9.37 -5.46
CA PRO A 104 -13.58 10.36 -6.43
C PRO A 104 -12.66 11.57 -6.66
N GLU A 105 -11.84 11.91 -5.67
CA GLU A 105 -11.02 13.13 -5.66
C GLU A 105 -9.51 12.86 -5.81
N GLN A 106 -9.06 11.62 -5.57
CA GLN A 106 -7.64 11.28 -5.49
C GLN A 106 -7.40 9.81 -5.87
N PRO A 107 -7.00 9.51 -7.11
CA PRO A 107 -6.62 8.14 -7.46
C PRO A 107 -5.41 7.73 -6.65
N ILE A 108 -5.53 6.58 -6.03
CA ILE A 108 -4.51 5.96 -5.20
C ILE A 108 -4.52 4.46 -5.44
N TRP A 109 -3.35 3.87 -5.30
CA TRP A 109 -3.13 2.49 -5.66
C TRP A 109 -2.24 1.82 -4.63
N MET A 110 -2.43 0.51 -4.49
CA MET A 110 -1.54 -0.37 -3.77
C MET A 110 -1.08 -1.47 -4.73
N GLN A 111 0.21 -1.76 -4.72
CA GLN A 111 0.76 -2.91 -5.39
C GLN A 111 1.40 -3.84 -4.38
N SER A 112 1.05 -5.12 -4.41
CA SER A 112 1.61 -6.14 -3.54
C SER A 112 2.40 -7.15 -4.36
N THR A 113 3.62 -7.46 -3.92
CA THR A 113 4.45 -8.52 -4.49
C THR A 113 4.75 -9.60 -3.45
N SER A 114 5.03 -10.80 -3.91
CA SER A 114 5.48 -11.96 -3.12
C SER A 114 6.54 -12.73 -3.88
#